data_AF-A0A933H298-F1
#
_entry.id   AF-A0A933H298-F1
#
_cell.length_a   1.000
_cell.length_b   1.000
_cell.length_c   1.000
_cell.angle_alpha   90.00
_cell.angle_beta   90.00
_cell.angle_gamma   90.00
#
_symmetry.space_group_name_H-M   'P 1'
#
loop_
_entity.id
_entity.type
_entity.pdbx_description
1 polymer ?
#
loop_
_entity_poly.entity_id
_entity_poly.type
_entity_poly.pdbx_seq_one_letter_code
_entity_poly.pdbx_strand_id
1 'polypeptide(L)'
;MTDFVRSVFDLFRKNGRSTDEEHRIERETMVARQIADRGLRDERVLGAFRKVPRHRFVPPSQAHLAHRDQPLPIGCGQTISQPYMVALMTSLVAPLPRDKVLEIGTGSGYQAAILA
;
A
#
# COMPACT_ATOMS: atom_id res chain seq x y z
N MET A 1 -13.03 19.43 39.64
CA MET A 1 -12.28 18.14 39.60
C MET A 1 -12.69 17.24 38.43
N THR A 2 -13.77 17.56 37.70
CA THR A 2 -14.33 16.76 36.58
C THR A 2 -13.78 17.13 35.20
N ASP A 3 -13.32 18.37 35.01
CA ASP A 3 -12.82 18.85 33.71
C ASP A 3 -11.43 18.30 33.35
N PHE A 4 -10.61 17.97 34.35
CA PHE A 4 -9.27 17.40 34.14
C PHE A 4 -9.35 15.95 33.65
N VAL A 5 -10.25 15.13 34.22
CA VAL A 5 -10.44 13.74 33.80
C VAL A 5 -11.05 13.67 32.39
N ARG A 6 -11.98 14.57 32.06
CA ARG A 6 -12.50 14.71 30.68
C ARG A 6 -11.41 15.16 29.71
N SER A 7 -10.58 16.13 30.08
CA SER A 7 -9.48 16.62 29.24
C SER A 7 -8.43 15.53 28.97
N VAL A 8 -8.07 14.73 29.97
CA VAL A 8 -7.16 13.58 29.82
C VAL A 8 -7.80 12.50 28.95
N PHE A 9 -9.09 12.18 29.14
CA PHE A 9 -9.81 11.25 28.26
C PHE A 9 -9.91 11.76 26.82
N ASP A 10 -10.15 13.05 26.61
CA ASP A 10 -10.15 13.67 25.28
C ASP A 10 -8.75 13.74 24.68
N LEU A 11 -7.70 13.83 25.48
CA LEU A 11 -6.30 13.77 25.04
C LEU A 11 -5.91 12.35 24.59
N PHE A 12 -6.37 11.31 25.31
CA PHE A 12 -6.23 9.91 24.89
C PHE A 12 -7.07 9.60 23.64
N ARG A 13 -8.28 10.16 23.54
CA ARG A 13 -9.16 10.01 22.37
C ARG A 13 -8.66 10.78 21.14
N LYS A 14 -7.95 11.90 21.33
CA LYS A 14 -7.35 12.71 20.24
C LYS A 14 -6.04 12.13 19.68
N ASN A 15 -5.43 11.14 20.34
CA ASN A 15 -4.10 10.62 19.98
C ASN A 15 -4.09 9.25 19.26
N GLY A 16 -5.23 8.59 19.08
CA GLY A 16 -5.31 7.33 18.32
C GLY A 16 -5.80 7.57 16.90
N ARG A 17 -4.92 7.50 15.89
CA ARG A 17 -5.36 7.38 14.50
C ARG A 17 -6.04 6.02 14.32
N SER A 18 -7.02 5.93 13.42
CA SER A 18 -7.53 4.61 13.03
C SER A 18 -6.44 3.84 12.27
N THR A 19 -6.46 2.52 12.34
CA THR A 19 -5.51 1.65 11.63
C THR A 19 -5.52 1.87 10.11
N ASP A 20 -6.69 2.16 9.53
CA ASP A 20 -6.82 2.47 8.09
C ASP A 20 -6.17 3.82 7.75
N GLU A 21 -6.24 4.81 8.65
CA GLU A 21 -5.57 6.10 8.49
C GLU A 21 -4.04 5.98 8.61
N GLU A 22 -3.54 5.16 9.53
CA GLU A 22 -2.11 4.83 9.64
C GLU A 22 -1.60 4.19 8.35
N HIS A 23 -2.29 3.18 7.84
CA HIS A 23 -1.94 2.55 6.58
C HIS A 23 -2.05 3.48 5.37
N ARG A 24 -2.97 4.46 5.39
CA ARG A 24 -3.03 5.50 4.36
C ARG A 24 -1.75 6.35 4.36
N ILE A 25 -1.29 6.78 5.54
CA ILE A 25 -0.05 7.56 5.70
C ILE A 25 1.18 6.76 5.26
N GLU A 26 1.27 5.49 5.67
CA GLU A 26 2.33 4.57 5.24
C GLU A 26 2.35 4.40 3.72
N ARG A 27 1.18 4.23 3.11
CA ARG A 27 1.04 4.10 1.65
C ARG A 27 1.50 5.35 0.93
N GLU A 28 1.07 6.54 1.37
CA GLU A 28 1.56 7.80 0.79
C GLU A 28 3.08 7.94 0.92
N THR A 29 3.63 7.56 2.09
CA THR A 29 5.08 7.57 2.32
C THR A 29 5.81 6.60 1.38
N MET A 30 5.28 5.39 1.20
CA MET A 30 5.79 4.40 0.25
C MET A 30 5.80 4.97 -1.18
N VAL A 31 4.71 5.57 -1.64
CA VAL A 31 4.64 6.19 -2.98
C VAL A 31 5.66 7.31 -3.15
N ALA A 32 5.75 8.23 -2.18
CA ALA A 32 6.66 9.36 -2.27
C ALA A 32 8.14 8.92 -2.21
N ARG A 33 8.50 8.13 -1.20
CA ARG A 33 9.90 7.85 -0.84
C ARG A 33 10.48 6.61 -1.50
N GLN A 34 9.67 5.56 -1.66
CA GLN A 34 10.16 4.27 -2.13
C GLN A 34 9.94 4.09 -3.65
N ILE A 35 9.08 4.90 -4.27
CA ILE A 35 8.78 4.83 -5.71
C ILE A 35 9.20 6.12 -6.43
N ALA A 36 8.62 7.27 -6.08
CA ALA A 36 8.84 8.52 -6.82
C ALA A 36 10.25 9.09 -6.66
N ASP A 37 10.80 9.12 -5.45
CA ASP A 37 12.19 9.55 -5.19
C ASP A 37 13.23 8.67 -5.92
N ARG A 38 12.83 7.46 -6.36
CA ARG A 38 13.67 6.53 -7.13
C ARG A 38 13.45 6.60 -8.65
N GLY A 39 12.78 7.66 -9.13
CA GLY A 39 12.71 8.01 -10.55
C GLY A 39 11.44 7.56 -11.28
N LEU A 40 10.56 6.77 -10.66
CA LEU A 40 9.29 6.38 -11.25
C LEU A 40 8.24 7.48 -11.01
N ARG A 41 8.02 8.33 -12.02
CA ARG A 41 7.22 9.57 -11.91
C ARG A 41 5.93 9.60 -12.76
N ASP A 42 5.52 8.49 -13.37
CA ASP A 42 4.22 8.44 -14.08
C ASP A 42 3.08 8.57 -13.06
N GLU A 43 2.36 9.68 -13.10
CA GLU A 43 1.27 9.98 -12.16
C GLU A 43 0.11 8.99 -12.25
N ARG A 44 -0.09 8.29 -13.38
CA ARG A 44 -1.09 7.22 -13.48
C ARG A 44 -0.68 6.03 -12.61
N VAL A 45 0.61 5.68 -12.64
CA VAL A 45 1.17 4.60 -11.80
C VAL A 45 1.16 5.02 -10.34
N LEU A 46 1.65 6.22 -10.01
CA LEU A 46 1.64 6.71 -8.62
C LEU A 46 0.20 6.82 -8.07
N GLY A 47 -0.75 7.27 -8.89
CA GLY A 47 -2.17 7.31 -8.56
C GLY A 47 -2.76 5.94 -8.23
N ALA A 48 -2.44 4.90 -9.02
CA ALA A 48 -2.86 3.53 -8.75
C ALA A 48 -2.34 3.05 -7.39
N PHE A 49 -1.06 3.29 -7.08
CA PHE A 49 -0.48 2.91 -5.79
C PHE A 49 -1.05 3.68 -4.59
N ARG A 50 -1.46 4.94 -4.75
CA ARG A 50 -2.18 5.70 -3.71
C ARG A 50 -3.59 5.17 -3.48
N LYS A 51 -4.23 4.61 -4.50
CA LYS A 51 -5.60 4.08 -4.45
C LYS A 51 -5.68 2.66 -3.89
N VAL A 52 -4.75 1.77 -4.22
CA VAL A 52 -4.82 0.35 -3.88
C VAL A 52 -4.19 0.06 -2.50
N PRO A 53 -4.98 -0.33 -1.48
CA PRO A 53 -4.48 -0.53 -0.12
C PRO A 53 -3.74 -1.87 0.03
N ARG A 54 -2.43 -1.86 -0.17
CA ARG A 54 -1.58 -3.07 -0.14
C ARG A 54 -1.73 -3.94 1.11
N HIS A 55 -1.98 -3.33 2.27
CA HIS A 55 -2.22 -4.06 3.54
C HIS A 55 -3.44 -5.01 3.52
N ARG A 56 -4.37 -4.85 2.57
CA ARG A 56 -5.51 -5.76 2.38
C ARG A 56 -5.15 -7.01 1.55
N PHE A 57 -3.94 -7.06 1.01
CA PHE A 57 -3.43 -8.15 0.15
C PHE A 57 -2.34 -8.97 0.86
N VAL A 58 -2.21 -8.84 2.17
CA VAL A 58 -1.24 -9.59 3.00
C VAL A 58 -1.98 -10.23 4.18
N PRO A 59 -1.41 -11.30 4.78
CA PRO A 59 -1.97 -11.86 6.01
C PRO A 59 -2.07 -10.81 7.12
N PRO A 60 -3.13 -10.82 7.96
CA PRO A 60 -3.32 -9.82 9.01
C PRO A 60 -2.12 -9.64 9.96
N SER A 61 -1.40 -10.72 10.26
CA SER A 61 -0.19 -10.69 11.09
C SER A 61 0.96 -9.86 10.51
N GLN A 62 0.95 -9.61 9.20
CA GLN A 62 1.97 -8.88 8.47
C GLN A 62 1.50 -7.51 7.97
N ALA A 63 0.28 -7.06 8.31
CA ALA A 63 -0.28 -5.80 7.83
C ALA A 63 0.62 -4.59 8.16
N HIS A 64 1.25 -4.58 9.33
CA HIS A 64 2.21 -3.56 9.78
C HIS A 64 3.51 -3.48 8.94
N LEU A 65 3.76 -4.46 8.08
CA LEU A 65 4.90 -4.49 7.15
C LEU A 65 4.49 -4.16 5.71
N ALA A 66 3.19 -4.01 5.44
CA ALA A 66 2.64 -4.05 4.09
C ALA A 66 3.25 -3.00 3.13
N HIS A 67 3.60 -1.82 3.65
CA HIS A 67 4.14 -0.69 2.88
C HIS A 67 5.67 -0.53 3.01
N ARG A 68 6.36 -1.53 3.56
CA ARG A 68 7.83 -1.62 3.47
C ARG A 68 8.22 -2.10 2.08
N ASP A 69 9.35 -1.61 1.58
CA ASP A 69 9.86 -2.02 0.28
C ASP A 69 10.50 -3.42 0.34
N GLN A 70 9.70 -4.46 0.58
CA GLN A 70 10.15 -5.85 0.65
C GLN A 70 9.04 -6.82 0.23
N PRO A 71 9.38 -8.04 -0.23
CA PRO A 71 8.39 -9.09 -0.41
C PRO A 71 7.87 -9.59 0.95
N LEU A 72 6.62 -10.06 0.97
CA LEU A 72 6.00 -10.64 2.17
C LEU A 72 5.37 -12.01 1.85
N PRO A 73 5.53 -13.04 2.69
CA PRO A 73 4.84 -14.31 2.52
C PRO A 73 3.31 -14.16 2.54
N ILE A 74 2.62 -14.80 1.60
CA ILE A 74 1.14 -14.79 1.50
C ILE A 74 0.50 -16.18 1.65
N GLY A 75 1.30 -17.19 2.04
CA GLY A 75 0.87 -18.58 2.16
C GLY A 75 1.24 -19.41 0.92
N CYS A 76 1.10 -20.74 1.02
CA CYS A 76 1.36 -21.70 -0.07
C CYS A 76 2.76 -21.56 -0.73
N GLY A 77 3.77 -21.16 0.04
CA GLY A 77 5.12 -20.91 -0.46
C GLY A 77 5.25 -19.68 -1.39
N GLN A 78 4.22 -18.83 -1.48
CA GLN A 78 4.18 -17.65 -2.34
C GLN A 78 4.49 -16.37 -1.54
N THR A 79 4.87 -15.33 -2.29
CA THR A 79 5.11 -13.98 -1.74
C THR A 79 4.38 -12.92 -2.57
N ILE A 80 3.88 -11.87 -1.92
CA ILE A 80 3.55 -10.62 -2.60
C ILE A 80 4.86 -9.87 -2.91
N SER A 81 5.05 -9.44 -4.16
CA SER A 81 6.27 -8.75 -4.62
C SER A 81 6.49 -7.41 -3.92
N GLN A 82 7.74 -6.99 -3.74
CA GLN A 82 8.12 -5.66 -3.25
C GLN A 82 7.38 -4.52 -3.99
N PRO A 83 6.86 -3.48 -3.29
CA PRO A 83 6.17 -2.33 -3.91
C PRO A 83 6.92 -1.71 -5.10
N TYR A 84 8.21 -1.44 -4.97
CA TYR A 84 9.00 -0.86 -6.06
C TYR A 84 9.02 -1.76 -7.31
N MET A 85 9.14 -3.09 -7.14
CA MET A 85 9.12 -4.01 -8.27
C MET A 85 7.77 -4.01 -8.99
N VAL A 86 6.66 -3.98 -8.25
CA VAL A 86 5.31 -3.83 -8.82
C VAL A 86 5.21 -2.51 -9.60
N ALA A 87 5.75 -1.41 -9.08
CA ALA A 87 5.72 -0.11 -9.73
C ALA A 87 6.57 -0.10 -11.01
N LEU A 88 7.79 -0.65 -10.94
CA LEU A 88 8.69 -0.76 -12.09
C LEU A 88 8.07 -1.60 -13.21
N MET A 89 7.55 -2.79 -12.90
CA MET A 89 6.89 -3.64 -13.91
C MET A 89 5.71 -2.93 -14.55
N THR A 90 4.88 -2.25 -13.74
CA THR A 90 3.71 -1.50 -14.23
C THR A 90 4.13 -0.33 -15.12
N SER A 91 5.17 0.43 -14.75
CA SER A 91 5.72 1.51 -15.55
C SER A 91 6.32 1.02 -16.88
N LEU A 92 6.95 -0.15 -16.89
CA LEU A 92 7.54 -0.73 -18.11
C LEU A 92 6.47 -1.24 -19.09
N VAL A 93 5.38 -1.83 -18.59
CA VAL A 93 4.23 -2.24 -19.42
C VAL A 93 3.43 -1.02 -19.90
N ALA A 94 3.40 0.05 -19.10
CA ALA A 94 2.74 1.32 -19.40
C ALA A 94 1.28 1.17 -19.91
N PRO A 95 0.41 0.41 -19.22
CA PRO A 95 -0.91 0.08 -19.74
C PRO A 95 -1.78 1.34 -19.95
N LEU A 96 -2.61 1.28 -20.99
CA LEU A 96 -3.63 2.26 -21.30
C LEU A 96 -5.02 1.77 -20.83
N PRO A 97 -5.98 2.68 -20.56
CA PRO A 97 -7.30 2.32 -20.01
C PRO A 97 -8.14 1.30 -20.81
N ARG A 98 -7.77 1.01 -22.06
CA ARG A 98 -8.49 0.07 -22.94
C ARG A 98 -7.68 -1.19 -23.25
N ASP A 99 -6.48 -1.31 -22.68
CA ASP A 99 -5.63 -2.47 -22.90
C ASP A 99 -6.21 -3.69 -22.17
N LYS A 100 -6.02 -4.84 -22.77
CA LYS A 100 -6.29 -6.13 -22.13
C LYS A 100 -4.97 -6.71 -21.66
N VAL A 101 -4.81 -6.82 -20.35
CA VAL A 101 -3.57 -7.31 -19.74
C VAL A 101 -3.79 -8.74 -19.26
N LEU A 102 -2.84 -9.63 -19.58
CA LEU A 102 -2.73 -10.96 -18.99
C LEU A 102 -1.63 -10.91 -17.94
N GLU A 103 -2.00 -11.10 -16.67
CA GLU A 103 -1.06 -11.35 -15.58
C GLU A 103 -1.01 -12.85 -15.31
N ILE A 104 0.20 -13.41 -15.29
CA ILE A 104 0.42 -14.83 -14.97
C ILE A 104 1.01 -14.90 -13.57
N GLY A 105 0.28 -15.54 -12.66
CA GLY A 105 0.68 -15.68 -11.26
C GLY A 105 0.01 -14.67 -10.35
N THR A 106 -1.31 -14.79 -10.17
CA THR A 106 -2.14 -13.87 -9.39
C THR A 106 -1.65 -13.64 -7.96
N GLY A 107 -1.12 -14.68 -7.30
CA GLY A 107 -0.64 -14.58 -5.93
C GLY A 107 -1.71 -14.00 -5.00
N SER A 108 -1.46 -12.83 -4.41
CA SER A 108 -2.44 -12.14 -3.57
C SER A 108 -3.47 -11.32 -4.34
N GLY A 109 -3.28 -11.10 -5.65
CA GLY A 109 -4.09 -10.23 -6.50
C GLY A 109 -3.68 -8.75 -6.47
N TYR A 110 -2.60 -8.38 -5.77
CA TYR A 110 -2.19 -6.98 -5.64
C TYR A 110 -1.76 -6.36 -6.97
N GLN A 111 -0.94 -7.05 -7.78
CA GLN A 111 -0.53 -6.55 -9.10
C GLN A 111 -1.74 -6.41 -10.04
N ALA A 112 -2.64 -7.40 -10.04
CA ALA A 112 -3.89 -7.33 -10.79
C ALA A 112 -4.74 -6.11 -10.38
N ALA A 113 -4.85 -5.80 -9.09
CA ALA A 113 -5.57 -4.62 -8.60
C ALA A 113 -4.89 -3.29 -8.99
N ILE A 114 -3.57 -3.26 -9.12
CA ILE A 114 -2.82 -2.10 -9.62
C ILE A 114 -3.04 -1.87 -11.12
N LEU A 115 -3.25 -2.94 -11.89
CA LEU A 115 -3.49 -2.89 -13.34
C LEU A 115 -4.95 -2.57 -13.72
N ALA A 116 -5.87 -2.56 -12.76
CA ALA A 116 -7.32 -2.44 -12.97
C ALA A 116 -7.85 -1.00 -13.01
#